data_AF-A0A7C3VAQ5-F1
#
_entry.id   AF-A0A7C3VAQ5-F1
#
_cell.length_a   1.000
_cell.length_b   1.000
_cell.length_c   1.000
_cell.angle_alpha   90.00
_cell.angle_beta   90.00
_cell.angle_gamma   90.00
#
_symmetry.space_group_name_H-M   'P 1'
#
loop_
_entity.id
_entity.type
_entity.pdbx_description
1 polymer ?
#
loop_
_entity_poly.entity_id
_entity_poly.type
_entity_poly.pdbx_seq_one_letter_code
_entity_poly.pdbx_strand_id
1 'polypeptide(L)'
;DIIFKRFIASQMTPTKVMRQKCEIIIEDHVERIEGYIHIIKPGFSLIRPIHLMPEIKEGIMKVINVQNWKAPTINLLTQGDIVGLMKSKGIGRPSTYAKIMETLFQRGYVKESLKRNIISTKKGYMVYMYLSHEFSEFVSEETTRRLEEIMDLIEKGNIDYQNVLHKLHSEIMSIRAR
;
A
#
# COMPACT_ATOMS: atom_id res chain seq x y z
N ASP A 1 10.05 18.87 6.05
CA ASP A 1 9.76 19.31 4.66
C ASP A 1 8.52 18.63 4.06
N ILE A 2 8.47 17.30 3.92
CA ILE A 2 7.35 16.59 3.26
C ILE A 2 5.97 16.91 3.87
N ILE A 3 5.84 16.94 5.21
CA ILE A 3 4.58 17.25 5.89
C ILE A 3 4.12 18.68 5.55
N PHE A 4 5.01 19.66 5.68
CA PHE A 4 4.74 21.05 5.34
C PHE A 4 4.31 21.22 3.88
N LYS A 5 5.08 20.66 2.94
CA LYS A 5 4.75 20.73 1.52
C LYS A 5 3.40 20.12 1.19
N ARG A 6 3.06 18.97 1.81
CA ARG A 6 1.76 18.32 1.63
C ARG A 6 0.62 19.13 2.24
N PHE A 7 0.83 19.70 3.43
CA PHE A 7 -0.16 20.54 4.10
C PHE A 7 -0.44 21.81 3.31
N ILE A 8 0.58 22.60 2.97
CA ILE A 8 0.37 23.84 2.22
C ILE A 8 -0.24 23.55 0.85
N ALA A 9 0.23 22.52 0.13
CA ALA A 9 -0.37 22.10 -1.14
C ALA A 9 -1.88 21.79 -1.02
N SER A 10 -2.33 21.23 0.11
CA SER A 10 -3.75 20.94 0.36
C SER A 10 -4.61 22.18 0.56
N GLN A 11 -4.00 23.31 0.95
CA GLN A 11 -4.67 24.59 1.18
C GLN A 11 -4.55 25.56 -0.01
N MET A 12 -3.74 25.21 -1.02
CA MET A 12 -3.56 26.02 -2.23
C MET A 12 -4.67 25.77 -3.26
N THR A 13 -4.82 26.72 -4.19
CA THR A 13 -5.74 26.54 -5.33
C THR A 13 -5.28 25.38 -6.22
N PRO A 14 -6.22 24.64 -6.86
CA PRO A 14 -5.89 23.61 -7.82
C PRO A 14 -5.04 24.15 -8.98
N THR A 15 -4.00 23.41 -9.36
CA THR A 15 -3.23 23.70 -10.59
C THR A 15 -4.08 23.34 -11.81
N LYS A 16 -4.22 24.27 -12.76
CA LYS A 16 -4.85 23.98 -14.06
C LYS A 16 -3.80 23.47 -15.02
N VAL A 17 -4.05 22.30 -15.60
CA VAL A 17 -3.13 21.59 -16.49
C VAL A 17 -3.81 21.26 -17.80
N MET A 18 -3.01 21.18 -18.87
CA MET A 18 -3.44 20.62 -20.15
C MET A 18 -3.09 19.13 -20.16
N ARG A 19 -4.11 18.30 -20.37
CA ARG A 19 -3.99 16.85 -20.45
C ARG A 19 -4.04 16.44 -21.92
N GLN A 20 -3.10 15.60 -22.33
CA GLN A 20 -3.06 15.01 -23.67
C GLN A 20 -3.28 13.50 -23.56
N LYS A 21 -4.09 12.95 -24.46
CA LYS A 21 -4.27 11.52 -24.65
C LYS A 21 -3.88 11.19 -26.08
N CYS A 22 -2.99 10.23 -26.25
CA CYS A 22 -2.47 9.80 -27.54
C CYS A 22 -2.67 8.30 -27.71
N GLU A 23 -2.97 7.89 -28.94
CA GLU A 23 -2.91 6.50 -29.37
C GLU A 23 -1.63 6.33 -30.21
N ILE A 24 -0.76 5.43 -29.78
CA ILE A 24 0.49 5.11 -30.46
C ILE A 24 0.32 3.75 -31.11
N ILE A 25 0.50 3.70 -32.42
CA ILE A 25 0.44 2.47 -33.21
C ILE A 25 1.86 2.00 -33.45
N ILE A 26 2.20 0.82 -32.96
CA ILE A 26 3.48 0.14 -33.17
C ILE A 26 3.16 -1.18 -33.85
N GLU A 27 3.44 -1.26 -35.15
CA GLU A 27 3.04 -2.41 -35.99
C GLU A 27 1.52 -2.66 -35.85
N ASP A 28 1.10 -3.80 -35.31
CA ASP A 28 -0.31 -4.16 -35.10
C ASP A 28 -0.83 -3.84 -33.69
N HIS A 29 0.01 -3.23 -32.84
CA HIS A 29 -0.32 -2.91 -31.45
C HIS A 29 -0.70 -1.44 -31.27
N VAL A 30 -1.83 -1.20 -30.60
CA VAL A 30 -2.29 0.13 -30.22
C VAL A 30 -2.06 0.32 -28.71
N GLU A 31 -1.18 1.25 -28.36
CA GLU A 31 -0.91 1.66 -26.99
C GLU A 31 -1.52 3.02 -26.71
N ARG A 32 -2.09 3.19 -25.51
CA ARG A 32 -2.77 4.42 -25.10
C ARG A 32 -1.94 5.12 -24.03
N ILE A 33 -1.35 6.24 -24.39
CA ILE A 33 -0.57 7.06 -23.46
C ILE A 33 -1.35 8.30 -23.09
N GLU A 34 -1.28 8.66 -21.82
CA GLU A 34 -1.99 9.81 -21.29
C GLU A 34 -1.14 10.53 -20.23
N GLY A 35 -1.12 11.86 -20.29
CA GLY A 35 -0.34 12.65 -19.35
C GLY A 35 -0.65 14.13 -19.40
N TYR A 36 -0.08 14.87 -18.44
CA TYR A 36 -0.12 16.33 -18.43
C TYR A 36 1.05 16.87 -19.26
N ILE A 37 0.80 17.83 -20.16
CA ILE A 37 1.83 18.40 -21.05
C ILE A 37 2.24 19.81 -20.62
N HIS A 38 1.28 20.62 -20.17
CA HIS A 38 1.52 22.02 -19.80
C HIS A 38 0.74 22.43 -18.56
N ILE A 39 1.31 23.34 -17.77
CA ILE A 39 0.61 24.01 -16.65
C ILE A 39 0.02 25.32 -17.19
N ILE A 40 -1.30 25.38 -17.31
CA ILE A 40 -2.01 26.57 -17.78
C ILE A 40 -2.06 27.63 -16.68
N LYS A 41 -2.31 27.20 -15.44
CA LYS A 41 -2.30 28.08 -14.27
C LYS A 41 -1.65 27.37 -13.08
N PRO A 42 -0.57 27.92 -12.51
CA PRO A 42 0.06 27.33 -11.34
C PRO A 42 -0.85 27.40 -10.12
N GLY A 43 -0.76 26.38 -9.27
CA GLY A 43 -1.50 26.24 -8.02
C GLY A 43 -0.62 25.51 -7.02
N PHE A 44 -1.12 24.44 -6.41
CA PHE A 44 -0.34 23.58 -5.52
C PHE A 44 0.97 23.05 -6.15
N SER A 45 1.05 23.01 -7.49
CA SER A 45 2.24 22.57 -8.26
C SER A 45 3.51 23.37 -7.97
N LEU A 46 3.41 24.58 -7.41
CA LEU A 46 4.57 25.39 -7.02
C LEU A 46 5.34 24.75 -5.84
N ILE A 47 4.63 24.09 -4.92
CA ILE A 47 5.21 23.47 -3.73
C ILE A 47 5.39 21.97 -3.92
N ARG A 48 4.50 21.35 -4.70
CA ARG A 48 4.55 19.94 -5.05
C ARG A 48 4.53 19.80 -6.58
N PRO A 49 5.70 19.84 -7.24
CA PRO A 49 5.81 19.75 -8.68
C PRO A 49 5.13 18.50 -9.24
N ILE A 50 4.47 18.66 -10.38
CA ILE A 50 3.88 17.57 -11.15
C ILE A 50 4.82 17.20 -12.29
N HIS A 51 4.86 15.92 -12.64
CA HIS A 51 5.60 15.48 -13.82
C HIS A 51 4.81 15.85 -15.08
N LEU A 52 5.48 16.48 -16.04
CA LEU A 52 4.93 16.78 -17.35
C LEU A 52 5.51 15.79 -18.35
N MET A 53 4.63 15.17 -19.12
CA MET A 53 4.99 14.38 -20.28
C MET A 53 5.40 15.32 -21.42
N PRO A 54 6.37 14.94 -22.27
CA PRO A 54 6.62 15.65 -23.51
C PRO A 54 5.35 15.71 -24.36
N GLU A 55 5.14 16.85 -25.02
CA GLU A 55 4.04 16.99 -25.97
C GLU A 55 4.31 16.13 -27.21
N ILE A 56 3.33 15.29 -27.56
CA ILE A 56 3.42 14.38 -28.70
C ILE A 56 2.59 14.97 -29.84
N LYS A 57 3.23 15.28 -30.97
CA LYS A 57 2.52 15.71 -32.19
C LYS A 57 2.10 14.49 -33.01
N GLU A 58 1.00 14.63 -33.75
CA GLU A 58 0.60 13.63 -34.73
C GLU A 58 1.70 13.46 -35.79
N GLY A 59 2.01 12.21 -36.13
CA GLY A 59 3.01 11.88 -37.14
C GLY A 59 3.74 10.59 -36.84
N ILE A 60 4.77 10.33 -37.65
CA ILE A 60 5.60 9.14 -37.53
C ILE A 60 6.83 9.46 -36.67
N MET A 61 6.98 8.75 -35.56
CA MET A 61 8.15 8.85 -34.69
C MET A 61 9.12 7.71 -34.99
N LYS A 62 10.41 8.03 -35.06
CA LYS A 62 11.46 7.02 -35.29
C LYS A 62 11.87 6.38 -33.97
N VAL A 63 11.84 5.04 -33.90
CA VAL A 63 12.34 4.30 -32.74
C VAL A 63 13.86 4.45 -32.67
N ILE A 64 14.36 5.01 -31.57
CA ILE A 64 15.81 5.26 -31.38
C ILE A 64 16.51 4.03 -30.80
N ASN A 65 15.85 3.33 -29.88
CA ASN A 65 16.40 2.16 -29.21
C ASN A 65 15.26 1.24 -28.74
N VAL A 66 15.45 -0.07 -28.86
CA VAL A 66 14.55 -1.10 -28.35
C VAL A 66 15.28 -1.87 -27.26
N GLN A 67 14.74 -1.83 -26.04
CA GLN A 67 15.25 -2.60 -24.92
C GLN A 67 14.24 -3.67 -24.54
N ASN A 68 14.69 -4.92 -24.50
CA ASN A 68 13.87 -6.05 -24.09
C ASN A 68 14.24 -6.45 -22.67
N TRP A 69 13.27 -6.47 -21.77
CA TRP A 69 13.42 -7.02 -20.43
C TRP A 69 12.22 -7.85 -20.03
N LYS A 70 12.37 -8.63 -18.96
CA LYS A 70 11.26 -9.29 -18.30
C LYS A 70 11.07 -8.63 -16.94
N ALA A 71 9.88 -8.11 -16.70
CA ALA A 71 9.47 -7.59 -15.41
C ALA A 71 8.32 -8.46 -14.87
N PRO A 72 8.26 -8.71 -13.55
CA PRO A 72 7.10 -9.35 -12.95
C PRO A 72 5.85 -8.49 -13.15
N THR A 73 4.71 -9.11 -13.45
CA THR A 73 3.40 -8.40 -13.52
C THR A 73 3.01 -7.81 -12.16
N ILE A 74 3.41 -8.49 -11.07
CA ILE A 74 3.14 -8.07 -9.70
C ILE A 74 4.44 -7.61 -9.07
N ASN A 75 4.47 -6.34 -8.68
CA ASN A 75 5.58 -5.78 -7.94
C ASN A 75 5.57 -6.26 -6.49
N LEU A 76 6.75 -6.49 -5.94
CA LEU A 76 6.92 -6.71 -4.51
C LEU A 76 6.55 -5.43 -3.75
N LEU A 77 6.10 -5.60 -2.50
CA LEU A 77 5.63 -4.50 -1.68
C LEU A 77 6.79 -3.81 -0.98
N THR A 78 6.76 -2.48 -0.90
CA THR A 78 7.59 -1.69 0.01
C THR A 78 6.94 -1.62 1.40
N GLN A 79 7.65 -1.06 2.40
CA GLN A 79 7.03 -0.81 3.72
C GLN A 79 5.79 0.10 3.60
N GLY A 80 5.86 1.12 2.73
CA GLY A 80 4.74 2.03 2.49
C GLY A 80 3.53 1.34 1.88
N ASP A 81 3.76 0.42 0.95
CA ASP A 81 2.69 -0.36 0.31
C ASP A 81 2.01 -1.30 1.32
N ILE A 82 2.79 -1.95 2.19
CA ILE A 82 2.25 -2.82 3.25
C ILE A 82 1.40 -2.00 4.23
N VAL A 83 1.88 -0.83 4.67
CA VAL A 83 1.10 0.07 5.54
C VAL A 83 -0.18 0.52 4.84
N GLY A 84 -0.11 0.83 3.54
CA GLY A 84 -1.28 1.16 2.72
C GLY A 84 -2.29 0.00 2.65
N LEU A 85 -1.82 -1.22 2.48
CA LEU A 85 -2.64 -2.43 2.41
C LEU A 85 -3.30 -2.76 3.75
N MET A 86 -2.55 -2.69 4.85
CA MET A 86 -3.10 -2.85 6.19
C MET A 86 -4.21 -1.83 6.46
N LYS A 87 -3.98 -0.56 6.10
CA LYS A 87 -4.97 0.50 6.23
C LYS A 87 -6.22 0.24 5.38
N SER A 88 -6.08 -0.19 4.12
CA SER A 88 -7.24 -0.45 3.26
C SER A 88 -8.04 -1.67 3.69
N LYS A 89 -7.38 -2.66 4.33
CA LYS A 89 -8.02 -3.85 4.89
C LYS A 89 -8.56 -3.67 6.31
N GLY A 90 -8.37 -2.50 6.93
CA GLY A 90 -8.83 -2.25 8.30
C GLY A 90 -8.03 -3.02 9.37
N ILE A 91 -6.76 -3.31 9.12
CA ILE A 91 -5.88 -4.03 10.04
C ILE A 91 -4.92 -3.06 10.70
N GLY A 92 -4.95 -2.94 12.02
CA GLY A 92 -4.09 -2.05 12.78
C GLY A 92 -4.58 -0.60 12.86
N ARG A 93 -3.72 0.28 13.39
CA ARG A 93 -3.98 1.70 13.66
C ARG A 93 -2.74 2.53 13.33
N PRO A 94 -2.88 3.87 13.15
CA PRO A 94 -1.73 4.76 12.92
C PRO A 94 -0.59 4.60 13.94
N SER A 95 -0.93 4.28 15.19
CA SER A 95 0.02 4.04 16.27
C SER A 95 0.75 2.69 16.17
N THR A 96 0.22 1.72 15.42
CA THR A 96 0.76 0.34 15.40
C THR A 96 1.49 -0.01 14.11
N TYR A 97 1.23 0.68 12.99
CA TYR A 97 1.83 0.34 11.68
C TYR A 97 3.36 0.23 11.70
N ALA A 98 4.04 1.27 12.21
CA ALA A 98 5.50 1.27 12.30
C ALA A 98 6.01 0.15 13.21
N LYS A 99 5.31 -0.11 14.33
CA LYS A 99 5.71 -1.11 15.31
C LYS A 99 5.54 -2.54 14.79
N ILE A 100 4.49 -2.79 14.01
CA ILE A 100 4.25 -4.08 13.37
C ILE A 100 5.40 -4.38 12.39
N MET A 101 5.73 -3.43 11.53
CA MET A 101 6.86 -3.57 10.59
C MET A 101 8.19 -3.80 11.32
N GLU A 102 8.48 -2.99 12.34
CA GLU A 102 9.69 -3.12 13.17
C GLU A 102 9.78 -4.53 13.78
N THR A 103 8.67 -5.05 14.32
CA THR A 103 8.62 -6.38 14.94
C THR A 103 8.91 -7.49 13.93
N LEU A 104 8.39 -7.40 12.71
CA LEU A 104 8.65 -8.38 11.65
C LEU A 104 10.15 -8.42 11.27
N PHE A 105 10.80 -7.26 11.22
CA PHE A 105 12.24 -7.16 10.97
C PHE A 105 13.07 -7.68 12.15
N GLN A 106 12.77 -7.24 13.37
CA GLN A 106 13.49 -7.64 14.59
C GLN A 106 13.43 -9.16 14.83
N ARG A 107 12.29 -9.80 14.54
CA ARG A 107 12.14 -11.25 14.66
C ARG A 107 12.78 -12.03 13.51
N GLY A 108 13.26 -11.34 12.48
CA GLY A 108 13.87 -11.91 11.28
C GLY A 108 12.89 -12.64 10.38
N TYR A 109 11.61 -12.24 10.37
CA TYR A 109 10.59 -12.83 9.51
C TYR A 109 10.60 -12.23 8.10
N VAL A 110 11.01 -10.97 7.99
CA VAL A 110 11.15 -10.27 6.71
C VAL A 110 12.53 -9.63 6.62
N LYS A 111 12.94 -9.33 5.39
CA LYS A 111 14.14 -8.54 5.09
C LYS A 111 13.89 -7.60 3.93
N GLU A 112 14.74 -6.59 3.81
CA GLU A 112 14.70 -5.64 2.70
C GLU A 112 15.61 -6.13 1.56
N SER A 113 15.13 -6.03 0.33
CA SER A 113 15.90 -6.31 -0.88
C SER A 113 16.74 -5.09 -1.29
N LEU A 114 17.64 -5.27 -2.27
CA LEU A 114 18.45 -4.17 -2.83
C LEU A 114 17.60 -3.02 -3.38
N LYS A 115 16.38 -3.31 -3.83
CA LYS A 115 15.42 -2.33 -4.36
C LYS A 115 14.45 -1.78 -3.30
N ARG A 116 14.74 -1.96 -2.01
CA ARG A 116 13.88 -1.55 -0.87
C ARG A 116 12.51 -2.23 -0.77
N ASN A 117 12.31 -3.31 -1.52
CA ASN A 117 11.12 -4.15 -1.39
C ASN A 117 11.26 -5.12 -0.22
N ILE A 118 10.14 -5.46 0.40
CA ILE A 118 10.04 -6.38 1.52
C ILE A 118 9.84 -7.80 1.00
N ILE A 119 10.63 -8.73 1.54
CA ILE A 119 10.58 -10.15 1.19
C ILE A 119 10.61 -11.00 2.46
N SER A 120 9.87 -12.12 2.45
CA SER A 120 9.89 -13.09 3.55
C SER A 120 11.25 -13.80 3.63
N THR A 121 11.73 -14.02 4.85
CA THR A 121 12.83 -14.97 5.08
C THR A 121 12.28 -16.39 5.09
N LYS A 122 13.17 -17.39 4.98
CA LYS A 122 12.79 -18.81 5.15
C LYS A 122 12.11 -19.04 6.50
N LYS A 123 12.62 -18.41 7.57
CA LYS A 123 12.04 -18.46 8.92
C LYS A 123 10.62 -17.89 8.93
N GLY A 124 10.43 -16.68 8.40
CA GLY A 124 9.11 -16.04 8.35
C GLY A 124 8.09 -16.86 7.56
N TYR A 125 8.50 -17.39 6.41
CA TYR A 125 7.66 -18.24 5.58
C TYR A 125 7.22 -19.51 6.33
N MET A 126 8.15 -20.23 6.96
CA MET A 126 7.83 -21.46 7.70
C MET A 126 6.89 -21.19 8.89
N VAL A 127 7.13 -20.10 9.63
CA VAL A 127 6.27 -19.69 10.75
C VAL A 127 4.86 -19.36 10.24
N TYR A 128 4.75 -18.58 9.16
CA TYR A 128 3.45 -18.25 8.57
C TYR A 128 2.70 -19.49 8.09
N MET A 129 3.38 -20.41 7.40
CA MET A 129 2.77 -21.63 6.88
C MET A 129 2.21 -22.52 8.01
N TYR A 130 2.99 -22.69 9.09
CA TYR A 130 2.55 -23.44 10.26
C TYR A 130 1.34 -22.77 10.92
N LEU A 131 1.41 -21.48 11.21
CA LEU A 131 0.31 -20.75 11.85
C LEU A 131 -0.96 -20.72 10.99
N SER A 132 -0.82 -20.59 9.68
CA SER A 132 -1.95 -20.56 8.75
C SER A 132 -2.59 -21.92 8.55
N HIS A 133 -1.89 -23.03 8.81
CA HIS A 133 -2.47 -24.37 8.79
C HIS A 133 -3.13 -24.72 10.13
N GLU A 134 -2.38 -24.60 11.23
CA GLU A 134 -2.83 -25.08 12.54
C GLU A 134 -3.80 -24.11 13.24
N PHE A 135 -3.66 -22.79 12.98
CA PHE A 135 -4.36 -21.73 13.70
C PHE A 135 -5.04 -20.72 12.76
N SER A 136 -5.48 -21.17 11.57
CA SER A 136 -6.08 -20.33 10.52
C SER A 136 -7.19 -19.40 11.02
N GLU A 137 -8.05 -19.89 11.92
CA GLU A 137 -9.17 -19.14 12.51
C GLU A 137 -8.69 -17.93 13.34
N PHE A 138 -7.48 -17.98 13.89
CA PHE A 138 -6.93 -16.94 14.76
C PHE A 138 -6.02 -15.95 14.01
N VAL A 139 -5.41 -16.37 12.90
CA VAL A 139 -4.45 -15.54 12.13
C VAL A 139 -5.03 -14.95 10.86
N SER A 140 -6.31 -15.18 10.57
CA SER A 140 -6.96 -14.65 9.37
C SER A 140 -7.12 -13.12 9.42
N GLU A 141 -7.11 -12.50 8.24
CA GLU A 141 -7.39 -11.07 8.09
C GLU A 141 -8.79 -10.70 8.60
N GLU A 142 -9.77 -11.57 8.38
CA GLU A 142 -11.16 -11.38 8.80
C GLU A 142 -11.29 -11.35 10.32
N THR A 143 -10.69 -12.32 11.01
CA THR A 143 -10.68 -12.38 12.48
C THR A 143 -10.02 -11.13 13.06
N THR A 144 -8.89 -10.72 12.47
CA THR A 144 -8.16 -9.53 12.90
C THR A 144 -9.02 -8.27 12.74
N ARG A 145 -9.65 -8.08 11.57
CA ARG A 145 -10.52 -6.93 11.31
C ARG A 145 -11.72 -6.89 12.25
N ARG A 146 -12.37 -8.04 12.49
CA ARG A 146 -13.49 -8.16 13.43
C ARG A 146 -13.10 -7.74 14.85
N LEU A 147 -11.91 -8.13 15.32
CA LEU A 147 -11.41 -7.74 16.64
C LEU A 147 -11.14 -6.22 16.70
N GLU A 148 -10.57 -5.65 15.65
CA GLU A 148 -10.35 -4.19 15.53
C GLU A 148 -11.67 -3.41 15.58
N GLU A 149 -12.72 -3.89 14.92
CA GLU A 149 -14.06 -3.30 14.94
C GLU A 149 -14.70 -3.37 16.34
N ILE A 150 -14.53 -4.50 17.05
CA ILE A 150 -15.01 -4.64 18.43
C ILE A 150 -14.29 -3.65 19.36
N MET A 151 -12.97 -3.49 19.20
CA MET A 151 -12.21 -2.50 19.97
C MET A 151 -12.69 -1.07 19.72
N ASP A 152 -13.05 -0.72 18.47
CA ASP A 152 -13.64 0.58 18.15
C ASP A 152 -15.01 0.79 18.82
N LEU A 153 -15.81 -0.26 18.96
CA LEU A 153 -17.09 -0.18 19.66
C LEU A 153 -16.91 0.01 21.17
N ILE A 154 -15.88 -0.60 21.76
CA ILE A 154 -15.49 -0.36 23.15
C ILE A 154 -15.03 1.09 23.33
N GLU A 155 -14.17 1.60 22.44
CA GLU A 155 -13.67 2.99 22.50
C GLU A 155 -14.81 4.02 22.47
N LYS A 156 -15.87 3.75 21.69
CA LYS A 156 -17.07 4.58 21.61
C LYS A 156 -18.04 4.40 22.78
N GLY A 157 -17.78 3.44 23.67
CA GLY A 157 -18.68 3.11 24.79
C GLY A 157 -19.93 2.33 24.39
N ASN A 158 -19.96 1.75 23.18
CA ASN A 158 -21.13 1.01 22.67
C ASN A 158 -21.18 -0.45 23.17
N ILE A 159 -20.06 -1.01 23.60
CA ILE A 159 -19.94 -2.37 24.11
C ILE A 159 -19.11 -2.35 25.40
N ASP A 160 -19.53 -3.15 26.38
CA ASP A 160 -18.76 -3.36 27.61
C ASP A 160 -17.50 -4.20 27.36
N TYR A 161 -16.36 -3.67 27.80
CA TYR A 161 -15.06 -4.29 27.58
C TYR A 161 -14.88 -5.60 28.35
N GLN A 162 -15.54 -5.76 29.51
CA GLN A 162 -15.44 -7.00 30.31
C GLN A 162 -16.03 -8.18 29.57
N ASN A 163 -17.20 -8.00 28.93
CA ASN A 163 -17.81 -9.04 28.10
C ASN A 163 -16.89 -9.49 26.95
N VAL A 164 -16.20 -8.54 26.30
CA VAL A 164 -15.25 -8.84 25.22
C VAL A 164 -14.03 -9.59 25.76
N LEU A 165 -13.48 -9.17 26.91
CA LEU A 165 -12.36 -9.86 27.55
C LEU A 165 -12.72 -11.30 27.93
N HIS A 166 -13.91 -11.53 28.50
CA HIS A 166 -14.38 -12.88 28.82
C HIS A 166 -14.49 -13.76 27.57
N LYS A 167 -15.06 -13.23 26.48
CA LYS A 167 -15.16 -13.96 25.22
C LYS A 167 -13.79 -14.30 24.64
N LEU A 168 -12.87 -13.33 24.60
CA LEU A 168 -11.52 -13.53 24.09
C LEU A 168 -10.73 -14.52 24.96
N HIS A 169 -10.91 -14.47 26.28
CA HIS A 169 -10.32 -15.45 27.19
C HIS A 169 -10.81 -16.87 26.88
N SER A 170 -12.12 -17.06 26.66
CA SER A 170 -12.68 -18.36 26.26
C SER A 170 -12.13 -18.84 24.90
N GLU A 171 -12.03 -17.95 23.91
CA GLU A 171 -11.43 -18.26 22.60
C GLU A 171 -9.96 -18.70 22.76
N ILE A 172 -9.15 -18.00 23.57
CA ILE A 172 -7.75 -18.36 23.82
C ILE A 172 -7.62 -19.70 24.55
N MET A 173 -8.47 -19.98 25.53
CA MET A 173 -8.40 -21.26 26.27
C MET A 173 -8.71 -22.46 25.36
N SER A 174 -9.52 -22.27 24.31
CA SER A 174 -9.77 -23.32 23.31
C SER A 174 -8.51 -23.70 22.51
N ILE A 175 -7.57 -22.75 22.33
CA ILE A 175 -6.29 -22.99 21.63
C ILE A 175 -5.41 -23.93 22.47
N ARG A 176 -5.35 -23.72 23.79
CA ARG A 176 -4.52 -24.52 24.70
C ARG A 176 -4.98 -25.97 24.84
N ALA A 177 -6.25 -26.24 24.55
CA ALA A 177 -6.84 -27.57 24.64
C ALA A 177 -6.58 -28.44 23.39
N ARG A 178 -6.02 -27.86 22.32
CA ARG A 178 -5.52 -28.57 21.14
C ARG A 178 -4.02 -28.84 21.29
#